data_AF-A0A376WZW1-F1
#
_entry.id   AF-A0A376WZW1-F1
#
_cell.length_a   1.000
_cell.length_b   1.000
_cell.length_c   1.000
_cell.angle_alpha   90.00
_cell.angle_beta   90.00
_cell.angle_gamma   90.00
#
_symmetry.space_group_name_H-M   'P 1'
#
loop_
_entity.id
_entity.type
_entity.pdbx_description
1 polymer ?
#
loop_
_entity_poly.entity_id
_entity_poly.type
_entity_poly.pdbx_seq_one_letter_code
_entity_poly.pdbx_strand_id
1 'polypeptide(L)'
;MGNVTCSTVISKLGFECHPMSDTLLRVISPFTYYDDCEQISVFVQEMSGQYRVTDYCDTLMNIESRGIHLTKKKIDLIRSSLASQGISLNDSGEISAWADESSVGQVTANVIRGGFLHPPKLLIGMLRSKTISSKNV
;
A
#
# COMPACT_ATOMS: atom_id res chain seq x y z
N MET A 1 -21.93 -8.70 -17.06
CA MET A 1 -21.16 -7.50 -16.66
C MET A 1 -21.68 -7.10 -15.30
N GLY A 2 -20.97 -7.48 -14.24
CA GLY A 2 -21.31 -7.08 -12.88
C GLY A 2 -20.77 -5.67 -12.66
N ASN A 3 -21.59 -4.78 -12.12
CA ASN A 3 -21.09 -3.48 -11.68
C ASN A 3 -20.35 -3.70 -10.37
N VAL A 4 -19.09 -3.25 -10.27
CA VAL A 4 -18.38 -3.25 -8.99
C VAL A 4 -19.02 -2.20 -8.10
N THR A 5 -19.83 -2.62 -7.14
CA THR A 5 -20.47 -1.71 -6.20
C THR A 5 -19.56 -1.49 -5.01
N CYS A 6 -19.49 -0.26 -4.49
CA CYS A 6 -18.94 0.06 -3.17
C CYS A 6 -19.84 -0.55 -2.07
N SER A 7 -19.99 -1.87 -2.06
CA SER A 7 -20.83 -2.61 -1.13
C SER A 7 -20.16 -2.70 0.24
N THR A 8 -21.00 -2.50 1.26
CA THR A 8 -20.92 -2.56 2.73
C THR A 8 -19.60 -2.91 3.43
N VAL A 9 -18.75 -3.80 2.91
CA VAL A 9 -17.53 -4.23 3.62
C VAL A 9 -16.50 -3.11 3.68
N ILE A 10 -16.33 -2.34 2.59
CA ILE A 10 -15.40 -1.20 2.54
C ILE A 10 -15.94 -0.02 3.37
N SER A 11 -17.24 0.27 3.29
CA SER A 11 -17.84 1.37 4.05
C SER A 11 -17.89 1.10 5.56
N LYS A 12 -18.02 -0.16 5.99
CA LYS A 12 -17.94 -0.54 7.42
C LYS A 12 -16.55 -0.36 8.03
N LEU A 13 -15.50 -0.28 7.22
CA LEU A 13 -14.13 0.01 7.68
C LEU A 13 -13.88 1.52 7.85
N GLY A 14 -14.87 2.37 7.55
CA GLY A 14 -14.71 3.83 7.55
C GLY A 14 -13.87 4.33 6.36
N PHE A 15 -13.76 3.54 5.29
CA PHE A 15 -13.04 3.92 4.09
C PHE A 15 -14.00 4.60 3.12
N GLU A 16 -13.55 5.70 2.51
CA GLU A 16 -14.29 6.37 1.45
C GLU A 16 -14.06 5.61 0.14
N CYS A 17 -15.11 5.44 -0.65
CA CYS A 17 -15.06 4.66 -1.90
C CYS A 17 -15.63 5.49 -3.04
N HIS A 18 -14.81 5.72 -4.05
CA HIS A 18 -15.15 6.51 -5.23
C HIS A 18 -15.10 5.61 -6.47
N PRO A 19 -16.24 5.37 -7.14
CA PRO A 19 -16.21 4.68 -8.43
C PRO A 19 -15.56 5.58 -9.47
N MET A 20 -14.56 5.05 -10.19
CA MET A 20 -13.89 5.74 -11.30
C MET A 20 -14.39 5.23 -12.66
N SER A 21 -14.80 3.96 -12.72
CA SER A 21 -15.48 3.32 -13.85
C SER A 21 -16.32 2.14 -13.36
N ASP A 22 -16.98 1.43 -14.27
CA ASP A 22 -17.80 0.24 -13.93
C ASP A 22 -17.00 -0.90 -13.28
N THR A 23 -15.69 -0.96 -13.55
CA THR A 23 -14.78 -2.01 -13.07
C THR A 23 -13.66 -1.50 -12.17
N LEU A 24 -13.60 -0.19 -11.90
CA LEU A 24 -12.52 0.42 -11.11
C LEU A 24 -13.10 1.29 -9.99
N LEU A 25 -12.69 0.97 -8.76
CA LEU A 25 -12.97 1.75 -7.58
C LEU A 25 -11.67 2.29 -7.00
N ARG A 26 -11.71 3.53 -6.49
CA ARG A 26 -10.68 4.06 -5.59
C ARG A 26 -11.21 4.01 -4.17
N VAL A 27 -10.45 3.39 -3.28
CA VAL A 27 -10.73 3.26 -1.86
C VAL A 27 -9.72 4.11 -1.10
N ILE A 28 -10.21 5.09 -0.35
CA ILE A 28 -9.41 6.00 0.45
C ILE A 28 -9.56 5.60 1.91
N SER A 29 -8.43 5.33 2.56
CA SER A 29 -8.42 5.01 3.99
C SER A 29 -8.36 6.30 4.82
N PRO A 30 -8.82 6.27 6.08
CA PRO A 30 -8.61 7.36 7.03
C PRO A 30 -7.16 7.44 7.52
N PHE A 31 -6.30 6.51 7.13
CA PHE A 31 -4.89 6.52 7.48
C PHE A 31 -4.11 7.41 6.52
N THR A 32 -3.18 8.17 7.06
CA THR A 32 -2.32 9.05 6.29
C THR A 32 -0.89 8.57 6.30
N TYR A 33 -0.12 8.96 5.28
CA TYR A 33 1.31 8.83 5.31
C TYR A 33 1.88 9.80 6.36
N TYR A 34 2.36 9.27 7.48
CA TYR A 34 3.11 10.00 8.51
C TYR A 34 2.56 11.43 8.82
N ASP A 35 3.28 12.49 8.42
CA ASP A 35 3.10 13.88 8.88
C ASP A 35 2.39 14.83 7.88
N ASP A 36 2.11 14.43 6.64
CA ASP A 36 1.54 15.36 5.62
C ASP A 36 0.03 15.22 5.40
N CYS A 37 -0.63 14.42 6.24
CA CYS A 37 -2.05 14.11 6.14
C CYS A 37 -2.46 13.52 4.77
N GLU A 38 -1.51 13.07 3.95
CA GLU A 38 -1.83 12.47 2.65
C GLU A 38 -2.45 11.09 2.89
N GLN A 39 -3.71 10.93 2.51
CA GLN A 39 -4.46 9.69 2.76
C GLN A 39 -3.95 8.55 1.88
N ILE A 40 -3.76 7.39 2.50
CA ILE A 40 -3.42 6.16 1.79
C ILE A 40 -4.66 5.72 1.03
N SER A 41 -4.55 5.65 -0.30
CA SER A 41 -5.58 5.12 -1.17
C SER A 41 -5.11 3.89 -1.93
N VAL A 42 -6.04 3.00 -2.22
CA VAL A 42 -5.82 1.82 -3.05
C VAL A 42 -6.91 1.75 -4.11
N PHE A 43 -6.63 1.02 -5.17
CA PHE A 43 -7.50 0.86 -6.30
C PHE A 43 -7.90 -0.60 -6.40
N VAL A 44 -9.20 -0.82 -6.55
CA VAL A 44 -9.80 -2.14 -6.70
C VAL A 44 -10.33 -2.24 -8.12
N GLN A 45 -9.72 -3.11 -8.90
CA GLN A 45 -10.07 -3.34 -10.30
C GLN A 45 -10.65 -4.74 -10.47
N GLU A 46 -11.86 -4.86 -10.99
CA GLU A 46 -12.42 -6.15 -11.40
C GLU A 46 -11.87 -6.56 -12.77
N MET A 47 -11.37 -7.79 -12.84
CA MET A 47 -10.86 -8.43 -14.05
C MET A 47 -11.40 -9.85 -14.11
N SER A 48 -12.41 -10.08 -14.95
CA SER A 48 -12.95 -11.42 -15.24
C SER A 48 -13.42 -12.20 -13.99
N GLY A 49 -14.06 -11.52 -13.03
CA GLY A 49 -14.54 -12.13 -11.78
C GLY A 49 -13.49 -12.25 -10.67
N GLN A 50 -12.26 -11.79 -10.90
CA GLN A 50 -11.25 -11.57 -9.86
C GLN A 50 -11.06 -10.08 -9.62
N TYR A 51 -10.61 -9.72 -8.43
CA TYR A 51 -10.35 -8.35 -8.03
C TYR A 51 -8.86 -8.16 -7.82
N ARG A 52 -8.26 -7.22 -8.55
CA ARG A 52 -6.90 -6.75 -8.33
C ARG A 52 -6.96 -5.53 -7.42
N VAL A 53 -6.28 -5.61 -6.30
CA VAL A 53 -6.09 -4.48 -5.38
C VAL A 53 -4.66 -3.97 -5.55
N THR A 54 -4.47 -2.67 -5.77
CA THR A 54 -3.15 -2.05 -6.01
C THR A 54 -3.05 -0.66 -5.39
N ASP A 55 -1.85 -0.25 -4.99
CA ASP A 55 -1.53 1.12 -4.56
C ASP A 55 -0.96 2.01 -5.69
N TYR A 56 -0.84 1.49 -6.91
CA TYR A 56 -0.20 2.17 -8.05
C TYR A 56 1.17 2.83 -7.74
N CYS A 57 1.95 2.19 -6.87
CA CYS A 57 3.27 2.67 -6.42
C CYS A 57 3.25 3.93 -5.54
N ASP A 58 2.08 4.44 -5.14
CA ASP A 58 1.94 5.66 -4.33
C ASP A 58 2.77 5.57 -3.04
N THR A 59 2.78 4.40 -2.40
CA THR A 59 3.53 4.18 -1.15
C THR A 59 5.03 4.41 -1.35
N LEU A 60 5.61 3.78 -2.36
CA LEU A 60 7.06 3.86 -2.60
C LEU A 60 7.46 5.26 -3.10
N MET A 61 6.61 5.89 -3.92
CA MET A 61 6.82 7.27 -4.36
C MET A 61 6.77 8.26 -3.19
N ASN A 62 5.84 8.08 -2.25
CA ASN A 62 5.77 8.89 -1.02
C ASN A 62 7.02 8.70 -0.15
N ILE A 63 7.58 7.49 -0.07
CA ILE A 63 8.83 7.24 0.67
C ILE A 63 10.03 7.96 0.02
N GLU A 64 10.15 7.90 -1.32
CA GLU A 64 11.20 8.58 -2.07
C GLU A 64 11.10 10.11 -1.99
N SER A 65 9.88 10.66 -2.08
CA SER A 65 9.64 12.11 -2.00
C SER A 65 10.09 12.72 -0.67
N ARG A 66 10.14 11.90 0.40
CA ARG A 66 10.66 12.26 1.73
C ARG A 66 12.17 12.07 1.88
N GLY A 67 12.88 11.79 0.80
CA GLY A 67 14.35 11.67 0.78
C GLY A 67 14.89 10.33 1.29
N ILE A 68 14.04 9.29 1.33
CA ILE A 68 14.46 7.92 1.63
C ILE A 68 14.72 7.19 0.31
N HIS A 69 15.98 7.13 -0.09
CA HIS A 69 16.37 6.38 -1.29
C HIS A 69 16.17 4.87 -1.10
N LEU A 70 15.32 4.28 -1.91
CA LEU A 70 14.95 2.87 -2.02
C LEU A 70 15.97 2.13 -2.89
N THR A 71 17.09 1.76 -2.28
CA THR A 71 18.03 0.83 -2.91
C THR A 71 17.40 -0.55 -3.10
N LYS A 72 17.91 -1.34 -4.04
CA LYS A 72 17.47 -2.73 -4.28
C LYS A 72 17.33 -3.55 -2.99
N LYS A 73 18.32 -3.45 -2.09
CA LYS A 73 18.29 -4.11 -0.78
C LYS A 73 17.09 -3.71 0.08
N LYS A 74 16.68 -2.43 0.06
CA LYS A 74 15.52 -1.93 0.83
C LYS A 74 14.21 -2.43 0.22
N ILE A 75 14.11 -2.41 -1.12
CA ILE A 75 12.98 -2.97 -1.86
C ILE A 75 12.82 -4.47 -1.56
N ASP A 76 13.91 -5.23 -1.54
CA ASP A 76 13.90 -6.66 -1.23
C ASP A 76 13.41 -6.94 0.21
N LEU A 77 13.79 -6.09 1.17
CA LEU A 77 13.28 -6.16 2.54
C LEU A 77 11.78 -5.85 2.62
N ILE A 78 11.32 -4.80 1.92
CA ILE A 78 9.89 -4.45 1.86
C ILE A 78 9.11 -5.61 1.23
N ARG A 79 9.58 -6.14 0.10
CA ARG A 79 8.99 -7.29 -0.59
C ARG A 79 8.87 -8.51 0.33
N SER A 80 9.92 -8.83 1.08
CA SER A 80 9.91 -9.94 2.03
C SER A 80 8.89 -9.74 3.15
N SER A 81 8.76 -8.50 3.64
CA SER A 81 7.77 -8.14 4.67
C SER A 81 6.34 -8.23 4.16
N LEU A 82 6.07 -7.79 2.93
CA LEU A 82 4.75 -7.84 2.30
C LEU A 82 4.33 -9.26 1.94
N ALA A 83 5.28 -10.10 1.51
CA ALA A 83 5.02 -11.51 1.18
C ALA A 83 4.45 -12.29 2.37
N SER A 84 4.86 -11.97 3.61
CA SER A 84 4.31 -12.58 4.82
C SER A 84 2.82 -12.30 5.06
N GLN A 85 2.26 -11.30 4.37
CA GLN A 85 0.86 -10.87 4.45
C GLN A 85 0.07 -11.26 3.19
N GLY A 86 0.65 -12.04 2.28
CA GLY A 86 0.04 -12.40 1.00
C GLY A 86 -0.01 -11.25 -0.01
N ILE A 87 0.82 -10.22 0.18
CA ILE A 87 0.88 -9.05 -0.70
C ILE A 87 2.16 -9.13 -1.54
N SER A 88 2.05 -8.78 -2.82
CA SER A 88 3.20 -8.74 -3.73
C SER A 88 3.70 -7.32 -3.91
N LEU A 89 5.02 -7.17 -4.07
CA LEU A 89 5.68 -5.95 -4.54
C LEU A 89 6.41 -6.28 -5.83
N ASN A 90 5.91 -5.76 -6.96
CA ASN A 90 6.51 -6.03 -8.26
C ASN A 90 7.78 -5.19 -8.50
N ASP A 91 8.44 -5.41 -9.63
CA ASP A 91 9.69 -4.71 -9.96
C ASP A 91 9.51 -3.23 -10.29
N SER A 92 8.28 -2.81 -10.64
CA SER A 92 7.91 -1.40 -10.82
C SER A 92 7.63 -0.68 -9.49
N GLY A 93 7.70 -1.39 -8.36
CA GLY A 93 7.42 -0.83 -7.04
C GLY A 93 5.93 -0.78 -6.67
N GLU A 94 5.09 -1.49 -7.39
CA GLU A 94 3.65 -1.55 -7.12
C GLU A 94 3.35 -2.60 -6.06
N ILE A 95 2.64 -2.19 -5.01
CA ILE A 95 2.09 -3.09 -4.01
C ILE A 95 0.73 -3.56 -4.50
N SER A 96 0.58 -4.86 -4.74
CA SER A 96 -0.67 -5.42 -5.23
C SER A 96 -0.96 -6.83 -4.71
N ALA A 97 -2.24 -7.17 -4.71
CA ALA A 97 -2.73 -8.49 -4.38
C ALA A 97 -4.01 -8.81 -5.16
N TRP A 98 -4.24 -10.10 -5.38
CA TRP A 98 -5.45 -10.61 -6.01
C TRP A 98 -6.43 -11.12 -4.95
N ALA A 99 -7.71 -10.97 -5.23
CA ALA A 99 -8.79 -11.35 -4.35
C ALA A 99 -9.99 -11.87 -5.14
N ASP A 100 -10.75 -12.76 -4.51
CA ASP A 100 -12.11 -13.12 -4.94
C ASP A 100 -13.14 -12.24 -4.22
N GLU A 101 -14.39 -12.26 -4.68
CA GLU A 101 -15.50 -11.44 -4.15
C GLU A 101 -15.65 -11.54 -2.62
N SER A 102 -15.48 -12.73 -2.05
CA SER A 102 -15.59 -12.97 -0.61
C SER A 102 -14.41 -12.43 0.21
N SER A 103 -13.25 -12.24 -0.44
CA SER A 103 -11.98 -11.88 0.20
C SER A 103 -11.54 -10.44 -0.08
N VAL A 104 -12.18 -9.76 -1.04
CA VAL A 104 -11.77 -8.43 -1.53
C VAL A 104 -11.61 -7.42 -0.40
N GLY A 105 -12.55 -7.38 0.56
CA GLY A 105 -12.45 -6.46 1.70
C GLY A 105 -11.22 -6.72 2.59
N GLN A 106 -10.89 -7.99 2.85
CA GLN A 106 -9.73 -8.36 3.64
C GLN A 106 -8.43 -8.06 2.89
N VAL A 107 -8.38 -8.37 1.60
CA VAL A 107 -7.21 -8.11 0.75
C VAL A 107 -6.99 -6.59 0.61
N THR A 108 -8.05 -5.80 0.42
CA THR A 108 -8.00 -4.34 0.44
C THR A 108 -7.40 -3.81 1.74
N ALA A 109 -7.87 -4.31 2.89
CA ALA A 109 -7.29 -3.93 4.18
C ALA A 109 -5.81 -4.33 4.30
N ASN A 110 -5.41 -5.50 3.78
CA ASN A 110 -4.02 -5.93 3.77
C ASN A 110 -3.14 -5.02 2.91
N VAL A 111 -3.56 -4.66 1.69
CA VAL A 111 -2.82 -3.75 0.81
C VAL A 111 -2.70 -2.35 1.45
N ILE A 112 -3.77 -1.82 2.05
CA ILE A 112 -3.70 -0.56 2.81
C ILE A 112 -2.73 -0.66 3.98
N ARG A 113 -2.71 -1.78 4.72
CA ARG A 113 -1.70 -2.03 5.77
C ARG A 113 -0.29 -2.15 5.20
N GLY A 114 -0.14 -2.68 4.00
CA GLY A 114 1.12 -2.72 3.26
C GLY A 114 1.59 -1.32 2.83
N GLY A 115 0.68 -0.42 2.48
CA GLY A 115 0.97 1.00 2.25
C GLY A 115 1.28 1.75 3.55
N PHE A 116 0.62 1.34 4.63
CA PHE A 116 0.92 1.71 6.00
C PHE A 116 2.15 0.92 6.50
N LEU A 117 3.30 1.08 5.84
CA LEU A 117 4.58 0.72 6.42
C LEU A 117 4.87 1.67 7.60
N HIS A 118 4.13 1.50 8.68
CA HIS A 118 4.58 1.87 10.01
C HIS A 118 5.89 1.11 10.20
N PRO A 119 7.03 1.79 10.39
CA PRO A 119 8.29 1.10 10.42
C PRO A 119 8.77 1.06 11.87
N PRO A 120 8.18 0.28 12.80
CA PRO A 120 8.64 0.29 14.17
C PRO A 120 10.02 -0.36 14.33
N LYS A 121 10.59 -0.97 13.27
CA LYS A 121 11.96 -1.50 13.29
C LYS A 121 12.78 -1.25 12.02
N LEU A 122 12.18 -1.30 10.83
CA LEU A 122 12.95 -1.23 9.57
C LEU A 122 13.51 0.17 9.29
N LEU A 123 12.70 1.23 9.35
CA LEU A 123 13.21 2.61 9.23
C LEU A 123 14.01 3.03 10.46
N ILE A 124 13.70 2.60 11.69
CA ILE A 124 14.56 2.93 12.83
C ILE A 124 15.99 2.39 12.60
N GLY A 125 16.12 1.19 12.01
CA GLY A 125 17.42 0.69 11.55
C GLY A 125 18.03 1.50 10.40
N MET A 126 17.22 1.93 9.42
CA MET A 126 17.70 2.66 8.23
C MET A 126 18.01 4.15 8.51
N LEU A 127 17.30 4.79 9.44
CA LEU A 127 17.51 6.16 9.91
C LEU A 127 18.70 6.23 10.87
N ARG A 128 18.92 5.21 11.72
CA ARG A 128 20.12 5.10 12.56
C ARG A 128 21.43 4.99 11.75
N SER A 129 21.37 4.52 10.51
CA SER A 129 22.55 4.51 9.63
C SER A 129 23.02 5.90 9.21
N LYS A 130 22.19 6.96 9.30
CA LYS A 130 22.62 8.33 9.00
C LYS A 130 23.27 9.04 10.19
N THR A 131 23.14 8.54 11.42
CA THR A 131 23.59 9.28 12.63
C THR A 131 25.01 8.93 13.10
N ILE A 132 25.71 7.98 12.49
CA ILE A 132 27.07 7.56 12.93
C ILE A 132 28.20 8.15 12.05
N SER A 133 27.88 8.82 10.93
CA SER A 133 28.89 9.43 10.05
C SER A 133 29.00 10.95 10.21
N SER A 134 29.01 11.48 11.44
CA SER A 134 29.35 12.89 11.71
C SER A 134 29.97 13.09 13.10
N LYS A 135 30.80 12.15 13.54
CA LYS A 135 31.77 12.37 14.62
C LYS A 135 33.04 11.61 14.29
N ASN A 136 33.90 12.22 13.51
CA ASN A 136 35.34 12.12 13.72
C ASN A 136 35.94 13.48 13.40
N VAL A 137 36.57 13.99 14.46
CA VAL A 137 37.52 15.11 14.52
C VAL A 137 38.59 14.96 13.44
#